data_AF-A0A5Q4BJK0-F1
#
_entry.id   AF-A0A5Q4BJK0-F1
#
_cell.length_a   1.000
_cell.length_b   1.000
_cell.length_c   1.000
_cell.angle_alpha   90.00
_cell.angle_beta   90.00
_cell.angle_gamma   90.00
#
_symmetry.space_group_name_H-M   'P 1'
#
loop_
_entity.id
_entity.type
_entity.pdbx_description
1 polymer ?
#
loop_
_entity_poly.entity_id
_entity_poly.type
_entity_poly.pdbx_seq_one_letter_code
_entity_poly.pdbx_strand_id
1 'polypeptide(L)'
;MPTIARFRTLWGIPAGDYFANWIAIFPDLKAKSYRLCQLGKDTPAPDLRPPGLTPKDHLDFYRKSLERAQILKPVKVNDQSGSDVWTLDRSVDFYRGTFQIDEELGCPGRVTHETHRNRSLFTPYAAKHILEKVP
;
A
#
# COMPACT_ATOMS: atom_id res chain seq x y z
N MET A 1 -25.86 13.31 15.97
CA MET A 1 -24.49 13.68 16.39
C MET A 1 -23.51 13.18 15.34
N PRO A 2 -22.56 13.99 14.85
CA PRO A 2 -21.53 13.53 13.92
C PRO A 2 -20.59 12.55 14.63
N THR A 3 -20.32 11.40 14.01
CA THR A 3 -19.38 10.38 14.51
C THR A 3 -18.15 10.36 13.61
N ILE A 4 -16.96 10.48 14.22
CA ILE A 4 -15.70 10.34 13.48
C ILE A 4 -15.52 8.86 13.14
N ALA A 5 -15.75 8.50 11.88
CA ALA A 5 -15.72 7.11 11.44
C ALA A 5 -14.31 6.56 11.19
N ARG A 6 -13.34 7.43 10.87
CA ARG A 6 -12.00 7.03 10.39
C ARG A 6 -10.92 7.98 10.92
N PHE A 7 -9.79 7.42 11.31
CA PHE A 7 -8.58 8.16 11.69
C PHE A 7 -7.41 7.68 10.84
N ARG A 8 -6.60 8.62 10.31
CA ARG A 8 -5.65 8.33 9.22
C ARG A 8 -4.31 7.77 9.70
N THR A 9 -3.82 8.05 10.90
CA THR A 9 -2.51 7.54 11.37
C THR A 9 -2.27 7.89 12.84
N LEU A 10 -1.67 6.98 13.60
CA LEU A 10 -1.10 7.26 14.92
C LEU A 10 0.37 7.70 14.76
N TRP A 11 0.57 8.92 14.28
CA TRP A 11 1.90 9.51 14.24
C TRP A 11 2.56 9.40 15.63
N GLY A 12 3.78 8.85 15.66
CA GLY A 12 4.55 8.69 16.90
C GLY A 12 4.43 7.34 17.61
N ILE A 13 3.67 6.37 17.08
CA ILE A 13 3.67 5.00 17.62
C ILE A 13 4.50 4.09 16.71
N PRO A 14 5.64 3.55 17.18
CA PRO A 14 6.41 2.57 16.42
C PRO A 14 5.59 1.31 16.14
N ALA A 15 5.68 0.76 14.93
CA ALA A 15 5.17 -0.56 14.56
C ALA A 15 5.32 -1.65 15.62
N GLY A 16 6.55 -1.77 16.10
CA GLY A 16 7.01 -3.02 16.70
C GLY A 16 7.06 -4.14 15.67
N ASP A 17 7.58 -5.29 16.06
CA ASP A 17 7.65 -6.46 15.19
C ASP A 17 6.24 -6.91 14.81
N TYR A 18 6.01 -7.09 13.51
CA TYR A 18 4.72 -7.55 12.97
C TYR A 18 3.50 -6.79 13.49
N PHE A 19 3.64 -5.47 13.68
CA PHE A 19 2.59 -4.56 14.17
C PHE A 19 2.12 -4.81 15.62
N ALA A 20 2.92 -5.51 16.45
CA ALA A 20 2.55 -5.84 17.82
C ALA A 20 2.06 -4.62 18.64
N ASN A 21 2.73 -3.49 18.51
CA ASN A 21 2.36 -2.27 19.24
C ASN A 21 1.02 -1.70 18.77
N TRP A 22 0.73 -1.78 17.47
CA TRP A 22 -0.54 -1.34 16.92
C TRP A 22 -1.69 -2.29 17.25
N ILE A 23 -1.43 -3.60 17.27
CA ILE A 23 -2.44 -4.60 17.64
C ILE A 23 -2.91 -4.36 19.10
N ALA A 24 -1.98 -4.04 20.00
CA ALA A 24 -2.27 -3.81 21.42
C ALA A 24 -3.24 -2.65 21.67
N ILE A 25 -3.26 -1.63 20.81
CA ILE A 25 -4.08 -0.42 20.99
C ILE A 25 -5.44 -0.46 20.27
N PHE A 26 -5.67 -1.44 19.39
CA PHE A 26 -6.95 -1.55 18.67
C PHE A 26 -8.18 -1.68 19.59
N PRO A 27 -8.14 -2.42 20.72
CA PRO A 27 -9.26 -2.46 21.66
C PRO A 27 -9.63 -1.06 22.19
N ASP A 28 -8.65 -0.25 22.55
CA ASP A 28 -8.87 1.11 23.07
C ASP A 28 -9.46 2.04 22.01
N LEU A 29 -8.98 1.94 20.76
CA LEU A 29 -9.54 2.70 19.65
C LEU A 29 -11.00 2.29 19.39
N LYS A 30 -11.30 0.98 19.47
CA LYS A 30 -12.66 0.47 19.32
C LYS A 30 -13.57 0.97 20.44
N ALA A 31 -13.09 1.01 21.68
CA ALA A 31 -13.83 1.57 22.83
C ALA A 31 -14.13 3.06 22.64
N LYS A 32 -13.23 3.81 22.00
CA LYS A 32 -13.43 5.21 21.57
C LYS A 32 -14.33 5.36 20.33
N SER A 33 -15.04 4.31 19.94
CA SER A 33 -15.97 4.27 18.81
C SER A 33 -15.35 4.41 17.41
N TYR A 34 -14.02 4.33 17.28
CA TYR A 34 -13.40 4.25 15.96
C TYR A 34 -13.77 2.93 15.27
N ARG A 35 -14.04 3.00 13.97
CA ARG A 35 -14.48 1.84 13.16
C ARG A 35 -13.41 1.34 12.20
N LEU A 36 -12.51 2.22 11.74
CA LEU A 36 -11.41 1.91 10.82
C LEU A 36 -10.17 2.72 11.18
N CYS A 37 -9.00 2.08 11.11
CA CYS A 37 -7.69 2.70 11.28
C CYS A 37 -6.85 2.47 10.01
N GLN A 38 -6.27 3.54 9.46
CA GLN A 38 -5.27 3.40 8.40
C GLN A 38 -3.88 3.36 9.03
N LEU A 39 -3.10 2.39 8.60
CA LEU A 39 -1.78 2.10 9.12
C LEU A 39 -0.71 2.34 8.04
N GLY A 40 0.36 3.04 8.41
CA GLY A 40 1.48 3.32 7.51
C GLY A 40 2.40 2.11 7.32
N LYS A 41 3.34 2.17 6.37
CA LYS A 41 4.42 1.18 6.31
C LYS A 41 5.47 1.54 7.37
N ASP A 42 5.68 0.66 8.35
CA ASP A 42 6.77 0.76 9.33
C ASP A 42 8.09 0.40 8.69
N THR A 43 8.65 1.35 7.95
CA THR A 43 10.02 1.30 7.50
C THR A 43 10.64 2.65 7.78
N PRO A 44 11.81 2.72 8.46
CA PRO A 44 12.67 3.88 8.33
C PRO A 44 13.09 3.92 6.86
N ALA A 45 12.33 4.62 6.04
CA ALA A 45 12.70 4.80 4.66
C ALA A 45 13.95 5.71 4.68
N PRO A 46 15.05 5.34 4.00
CA PRO A 46 16.00 6.38 3.61
C PRO A 46 15.21 7.44 2.82
N ASP A 47 15.52 8.72 3.04
CA ASP A 47 14.83 9.85 2.41
C ASP A 47 14.79 9.76 0.86
N LEU A 48 15.63 8.90 0.29
CA LEU A 48 15.71 8.63 -1.15
C LEU A 48 15.59 7.13 -1.42
N ARG A 49 14.71 6.77 -2.36
CA ARG A 49 14.68 5.42 -2.93
C ARG A 49 16.00 5.15 -3.66
N PRO A 50 16.62 3.98 -3.48
CA PRO A 50 17.80 3.61 -4.25
C PRO A 50 17.53 3.73 -5.76
N PRO A 51 18.44 4.32 -6.54
CA PRO A 51 18.28 4.38 -7.99
C PRO A 51 18.39 2.98 -8.59
N GLY A 52 17.76 2.77 -9.75
CA GLY A 52 17.91 1.55 -10.53
C GLY A 52 16.96 0.38 -10.15
N LEU A 53 16.09 0.56 -9.14
CA LEU A 53 15.09 -0.46 -8.81
C LEU A 53 14.18 -0.77 -10.01
N THR A 54 14.01 -2.06 -10.27
CA THR A 54 13.22 -2.57 -11.39
C THR A 54 11.77 -2.84 -10.98
N PRO A 55 10.85 -3.02 -11.95
CA PRO A 55 9.51 -3.55 -11.68
C PRO A 55 9.50 -4.81 -10.83
N LYS A 56 10.42 -5.75 -11.10
CA LYS A 56 10.55 -7.00 -10.35
C LYS A 56 10.90 -6.75 -8.89
N ASP A 57 11.89 -5.90 -8.61
CA ASP A 57 12.27 -5.58 -7.23
C ASP A 57 11.09 -4.97 -6.46
N HIS A 58 10.33 -4.09 -7.11
CA HIS A 58 9.13 -3.51 -6.53
C HIS A 58 8.02 -4.54 -6.29
N LEU A 59 7.85 -5.54 -7.16
CA LEU A 59 6.91 -6.65 -6.96
C LEU A 59 7.32 -7.52 -5.77
N ASP A 60 8.62 -7.78 -5.59
CA ASP A 60 9.12 -8.51 -4.42
C ASP A 60 8.84 -7.74 -3.11
N PHE A 61 9.05 -6.41 -3.11
CA PHE A 61 8.68 -5.57 -1.96
C PHE A 61 7.17 -5.51 -1.72
N TYR A 62 6.38 -5.46 -2.80
CA TYR A 62 4.93 -5.44 -2.75
C TYR A 62 4.39 -6.72 -2.10
N ARG A 63 4.81 -7.91 -2.57
CA ARG A 63 4.43 -9.21 -1.99
C ARG A 63 4.74 -9.26 -0.49
N LYS A 64 5.99 -8.99 -0.11
CA LYS A 64 6.42 -9.01 1.30
C LYS A 64 5.61 -8.04 2.17
N SER A 65 5.26 -6.87 1.61
CA SER A 65 4.43 -5.89 2.31
C SER A 65 3.01 -6.42 2.54
N LEU A 66 2.41 -7.07 1.55
CA LEU A 66 1.09 -7.68 1.67
C LEU A 66 1.07 -8.85 2.64
N GLU A 67 2.02 -9.79 2.52
CA GLU A 67 2.19 -10.93 3.44
C GLU A 67 2.25 -10.46 4.89
N ARG A 68 3.07 -9.45 5.18
CA ARG A 68 3.15 -8.86 6.52
C ARG A 68 1.83 -8.22 6.95
N ALA A 69 1.17 -7.48 6.06
CA ALA A 69 -0.09 -6.80 6.36
C ALA A 69 -1.25 -7.77 6.63
N GLN A 70 -1.20 -9.02 6.14
CA GLN A 70 -2.28 -10.00 6.37
C GLN A 70 -2.54 -10.29 7.85
N ILE A 71 -1.52 -10.14 8.72
CA ILE A 71 -1.65 -10.30 10.18
C ILE A 71 -2.75 -9.39 10.74
N LEU A 72 -2.92 -8.21 10.14
CA LEU A 72 -3.92 -7.21 10.53
C LEU A 72 -5.33 -7.52 9.99
N LYS A 73 -5.48 -8.53 9.12
CA LYS A 73 -6.73 -8.87 8.42
C LYS A 73 -7.40 -7.63 7.78
N PRO A 74 -6.69 -6.88 6.93
CA PRO A 74 -7.19 -5.61 6.41
C PRO A 74 -8.43 -5.80 5.53
N VAL A 75 -9.43 -4.95 5.73
CA VAL A 75 -10.62 -4.90 4.86
C VAL A 75 -10.27 -4.33 3.48
N LYS A 76 -9.32 -3.39 3.44
CA LYS A 76 -8.82 -2.74 2.23
C LYS A 76 -7.36 -2.34 2.44
N VAL A 77 -6.56 -2.40 1.39
CA VAL A 77 -5.16 -1.98 1.38
C VAL A 77 -5.01 -0.85 0.38
N ASN A 78 -4.32 0.22 0.78
CA ASN A 78 -4.00 1.33 -0.10
C ASN A 78 -2.49 1.37 -0.31
N ASP A 79 -2.04 1.23 -1.56
CA ASP A 79 -0.62 1.17 -1.90
C ASP A 79 -0.20 2.35 -2.77
N GLN A 80 0.93 2.96 -2.39
CA GLN A 80 1.63 3.94 -3.21
C GLN A 80 2.63 3.16 -4.08
N SER A 81 2.13 2.67 -5.22
CA SER A 81 2.79 1.63 -6.00
C SER A 81 3.53 2.16 -7.23
N GLY A 82 4.47 1.38 -7.75
CA GLY A 82 5.24 1.73 -8.94
C GLY A 82 6.21 2.90 -8.76
N SER A 83 6.71 3.39 -9.90
CA SER A 83 7.70 4.47 -10.00
C SER A 83 7.55 5.22 -11.32
N ASP A 84 7.60 6.55 -11.28
CA ASP A 84 7.54 7.44 -12.45
C ASP A 84 8.88 7.61 -13.18
N VAL A 85 9.97 7.03 -12.65
CA VAL A 85 11.27 6.94 -13.35
C VAL A 85 11.29 5.85 -14.41
N TRP A 86 10.31 4.94 -14.40
CA TRP A 86 10.22 3.86 -15.37
C TRP A 86 9.54 4.33 -16.66
N THR A 87 9.79 3.61 -17.75
CA THR A 87 8.93 3.71 -18.94
C THR A 87 7.50 3.28 -18.60
N LEU A 88 6.52 3.76 -19.40
CA LEU A 88 5.13 3.38 -19.19
C LEU A 88 4.91 1.87 -19.34
N ASP A 89 5.58 1.22 -20.30
CA ASP A 89 5.47 -0.23 -20.47
C ASP A 89 6.01 -1.02 -19.26
N ARG A 90 7.13 -0.57 -18.65
CA ARG A 90 7.62 -1.15 -17.39
C ARG A 90 6.63 -0.97 -16.24
N SER A 91 5.89 0.14 -16.23
CA SER A 91 4.82 0.36 -15.25
C SER A 91 3.64 -0.59 -15.50
N VAL A 92 3.28 -0.84 -16.76
CA VAL A 92 2.25 -1.83 -17.13
C VAL A 92 2.65 -3.23 -16.68
N ASP A 93 3.91 -3.63 -16.90
CA ASP A 93 4.43 -4.93 -16.45
C ASP A 93 4.35 -5.06 -14.92
N PHE A 94 4.72 -4.00 -14.20
CA PHE A 94 4.56 -3.94 -12.75
C PHE A 94 3.10 -4.17 -12.33
N TYR A 95 2.14 -3.42 -12.87
CA TYR A 95 0.73 -3.57 -12.48
C TYR A 95 0.14 -4.92 -12.85
N ARG A 96 0.50 -5.52 -13.99
CA ARG A 96 0.09 -6.90 -14.32
C ARG A 96 0.60 -7.89 -13.27
N GLY A 97 1.82 -7.70 -12.79
CA GLY A 97 2.39 -8.50 -11.69
C GLY A 97 1.66 -8.30 -10.36
N THR A 98 1.13 -7.11 -10.06
CA THR A 98 0.39 -6.90 -8.80
C THR A 98 -0.90 -7.70 -8.76
N PHE A 99 -1.65 -7.78 -9.87
CA PHE A 99 -2.85 -8.63 -9.96
C PHE A 99 -2.54 -10.11 -9.71
N GLN A 100 -1.44 -10.62 -10.26
CA GLN A 100 -1.01 -12.00 -10.03
C GLN A 100 -0.71 -12.26 -8.55
N ILE A 101 0.04 -11.35 -7.92
CA ILE A 101 0.35 -11.45 -6.48
C ILE A 101 -0.92 -11.35 -5.63
N ASP A 102 -1.85 -10.45 -5.99
CA ASP A 102 -3.11 -10.30 -5.28
C ASP A 102 -3.93 -11.59 -5.28
N GLU A 103 -4.03 -12.26 -6.43
CA GLU A 103 -4.69 -13.57 -6.55
C GLU A 103 -3.99 -14.62 -5.70
N GLU A 104 -2.66 -14.75 -5.80
CA GLU A 104 -1.88 -15.72 -5.05
C GLU A 104 -1.98 -15.55 -3.53
N LEU A 105 -2.07 -14.30 -3.06
CA LEU A 105 -2.18 -13.97 -1.65
C LEU A 105 -3.63 -13.94 -1.15
N GLY A 106 -4.62 -14.22 -2.02
CA GLY A 106 -6.03 -14.23 -1.66
C GLY A 106 -6.59 -12.84 -1.31
N CYS A 107 -6.06 -11.78 -1.93
CA CYS A 107 -6.52 -10.41 -1.80
C CYS A 107 -6.96 -9.69 -3.11
N PRO A 108 -7.46 -10.37 -4.16
CA PRO A 108 -7.93 -9.68 -5.35
C PRO A 108 -9.05 -8.69 -5.02
N GLY A 109 -8.98 -7.50 -5.62
CA GLY A 109 -9.94 -6.41 -5.37
C GLY A 109 -9.85 -5.72 -4.01
N ARG A 110 -8.94 -6.14 -3.11
CA ARG A 110 -8.72 -5.48 -1.81
C ARG A 110 -7.66 -4.39 -1.86
N VAL A 111 -6.74 -4.45 -2.83
CA VAL A 111 -5.68 -3.44 -2.98
C VAL A 111 -6.16 -2.30 -3.89
N THR A 112 -5.94 -1.06 -3.46
CA THR A 112 -6.11 0.13 -4.29
C THR A 112 -4.78 0.83 -4.48
N HIS A 113 -4.46 1.14 -5.72
CA HIS A 113 -3.27 1.87 -6.09
C HIS A 113 -3.57 3.38 -6.12
N GLU A 114 -3.00 4.12 -5.16
CA GLU A 114 -3.22 5.56 -5.03
C GLU A 114 -2.38 6.34 -6.05
N THR A 115 -2.99 7.35 -6.67
CA THR A 115 -2.25 8.37 -7.43
C THR A 115 -1.38 9.18 -6.46
N HIS A 116 -0.06 9.11 -6.59
CA HIS A 116 0.87 9.79 -5.68
C HIS A 116 2.11 10.27 -6.42
N ARG A 117 2.73 11.37 -5.96
CA ARG A 117 4.02 11.84 -6.51
C ARG A 117 5.09 10.76 -6.41
N ASN A 118 6.02 10.73 -7.37
CA ASN A 118 7.08 9.73 -7.46
C ASN A 118 6.56 8.30 -7.77
N ARG A 119 5.31 8.14 -8.24
CA ARG A 119 4.68 6.84 -8.54
C ARG A 119 4.18 6.81 -9.98
N SER A 120 4.04 5.60 -10.54
CA SER A 120 3.65 5.41 -11.95
C SER A 120 2.31 6.08 -12.31
N LEU A 121 1.39 6.21 -11.35
CA LEU A 121 0.06 6.84 -11.54
C LEU A 121 0.05 8.33 -11.19
N PHE A 122 1.22 8.98 -11.05
CA PHE A 122 1.28 10.39 -10.63
C PHE A 122 0.59 11.33 -11.61
N THR A 123 0.81 11.15 -12.92
CA THR A 123 0.20 12.01 -13.95
C THR A 123 -1.06 11.36 -14.50
N PRO A 124 -2.12 12.14 -14.82
CA PRO A 124 -3.35 11.59 -15.37
C PRO A 124 -3.13 10.90 -16.72
N TYR A 125 -2.17 11.36 -17.52
CA TYR A 125 -1.84 10.76 -18.82
C TYR A 125 -1.14 9.41 -18.68
N ALA A 126 -0.18 9.29 -17.76
CA ALA A 126 0.46 8.01 -17.46
C ALA A 126 -0.56 7.04 -16.87
N ALA A 127 -1.39 7.50 -15.92
CA ALA A 127 -2.44 6.69 -15.32
C ALA A 127 -3.42 6.16 -16.38
N LYS A 128 -3.91 7.02 -17.28
CA LYS A 128 -4.78 6.62 -18.39
C LYS A 128 -4.12 5.54 -19.25
N HIS A 129 -2.89 5.76 -19.71
CA HIS A 129 -2.16 4.81 -20.55
C HIS A 129 -1.98 3.44 -19.89
N ILE A 130 -1.69 3.43 -18.59
CA ILE A 130 -1.51 2.20 -17.82
C ILE A 130 -2.86 1.48 -17.67
N LEU A 131 -3.90 2.21 -17.24
CA LEU A 131 -5.24 1.67 -17.03
C LEU A 131 -5.86 1.05 -18.29
N GLU A 132 -5.54 1.57 -19.48
CA GLU A 132 -5.96 0.99 -20.76
C GLU A 132 -5.29 -0.36 -21.09
N LYS A 133 -4.20 -0.72 -20.40
CA LYS A 133 -3.37 -1.91 -20.69
C LYS A 133 -3.36 -2.96 -19.58
N VAL A 134 -3.97 -2.67 -18.43
CA VAL A 134 -4.07 -3.57 -17.28
C VAL A 134 -5.52 -4.04 -17.11
N PRO A 135 -5.76 -5.24 -16.57
CA PRO A 135 -7.10 -5.80 -16.39
C PRO A 135 -8.03 -4.96 -15.49
#